data_AF-A0A9E5CXY1-F1
#
_entry.id   AF-A0A9E5CXY1-F1
#
_cell.length_a   1.000
_cell.length_b   1.000
_cell.length_c   1.000
_cell.angle_alpha   90.00
_cell.angle_beta   90.00
_cell.angle_gamma   90.00
#
_symmetry.space_group_name_H-M   'P 1'
#
loop_
_entity.id
_entity.type
_entity.pdbx_description
1 polymer ?
#
loop_
_entity_poly.entity_id
_entity_poly.type
_entity_poly.pdbx_seq_one_letter_code
_entity_poly.pdbx_strand_id
1 'polypeptide(L)'
;MAERPPDAWVKIPTSDELLGNLPADRTAPVHPYDFASFFPAMGRLIMAHGRIGAKFGALFSEIMFSPDGTLDRREREMVAAIASAGQDCHY
;
A
#
# COMPACT_ATOMS: atom_id res chain seq x y z
N MET A 1 38.83 2.02 -2.46
CA MET A 1 37.73 1.63 -3.36
C MET A 1 36.57 2.55 -3.07
N ALA A 2 36.03 3.25 -4.07
CA ALA A 2 34.81 4.03 -3.87
C ALA A 2 33.62 3.06 -3.69
N GLU A 3 32.76 3.35 -2.73
CA GLU A 3 31.58 2.54 -2.42
C GLU A 3 30.56 2.67 -3.56
N ARG A 4 29.99 1.54 -4.01
CA ARG A 4 29.00 1.53 -5.10
C ARG A 4 27.70 2.15 -4.59
N PRO A 5 27.06 3.08 -5.32
CA PRO A 5 25.78 3.63 -4.92
C PRO A 5 24.74 2.49 -4.79
N PRO A 6 23.75 2.63 -3.88
CA PRO A 6 22.73 1.60 -3.70
C PRO A 6 21.92 1.41 -4.99
N ASP A 7 21.58 0.16 -5.28
CA ASP A 7 20.81 -0.22 -6.48
C ASP A 7 19.37 0.36 -6.46
N ALA A 8 18.88 0.79 -5.30
CA ALA A 8 17.59 1.45 -5.11
C ALA A 8 17.77 2.86 -4.52
N TRP A 9 17.13 3.84 -5.16
CA TRP A 9 17.10 5.24 -4.73
C TRP A 9 16.02 5.56 -3.68
N VAL A 10 15.12 4.61 -3.39
CA VAL A 10 14.02 4.76 -2.44
C VAL A 10 14.18 3.71 -1.36
N LYS A 11 14.37 4.16 -0.11
CA LYS A 11 14.35 3.29 1.06
C LYS A 11 12.90 3.05 1.46
N ILE A 12 12.41 1.84 1.22
CA ILE A 12 11.11 1.40 1.76
C ILE A 12 11.30 0.87 3.19
N PRO A 13 10.36 1.15 4.12
CA PRO A 13 10.42 0.59 5.46
C PRO A 13 10.30 -0.94 5.41
N THR A 14 10.83 -1.62 6.41
CA THR A 14 10.62 -3.06 6.59
C THR A 14 9.24 -3.33 7.18
N SER A 15 8.76 -4.57 7.10
CA SER A 15 7.51 -4.96 7.75
C SER A 15 7.61 -4.80 9.28
N ASP A 16 8.75 -5.13 9.87
CA ASP A 16 8.99 -4.99 11.32
C ASP A 16 8.98 -3.52 11.77
N GLU A 17 9.58 -2.63 10.97
CA GLU A 17 9.54 -1.19 11.22
C GLU A 17 8.10 -0.65 11.18
N LEU A 18 7.24 -1.17 10.30
CA LEU A 18 5.84 -0.77 10.25
C LEU A 18 5.02 -1.38 11.40
N LEU A 19 5.24 -2.65 11.74
CA LEU A 19 4.59 -3.31 12.88
C LEU A 19 4.87 -2.57 14.20
N GLY A 20 6.12 -2.12 14.40
CA GLY A 20 6.52 -1.37 15.60
C GLY A 20 5.88 0.03 15.70
N ASN A 21 5.38 0.57 14.60
CA ASN A 21 4.72 1.88 14.54
C ASN A 21 3.18 1.79 14.64
N LEU A 22 2.60 0.59 14.63
CA LEU A 22 1.17 0.43 14.82
C LEU A 22 0.79 0.80 16.26
N PRO A 23 -0.36 1.48 16.46
CA PRO A 23 -0.87 1.70 17.79
C PRO A 23 -1.05 0.35 18.51
N ALA A 24 -0.65 0.29 19.80
CA ALA A 24 -0.79 -0.91 20.62
C ALA A 24 -2.26 -1.36 20.75
N ASP A 25 -3.16 -0.41 20.56
CA ASP A 25 -4.59 -0.63 20.35
C ASP A 25 -4.85 -1.20 18.95
N ARG A 26 -5.08 -2.52 18.88
CA ARG A 26 -5.44 -3.26 17.67
C ARG A 26 -6.95 -3.23 17.36
N THR A 27 -7.72 -2.29 17.91
CA THR A 27 -9.18 -2.20 17.69
C THR A 27 -9.57 -1.62 16.32
N ALA A 28 -8.59 -1.23 15.49
CA ALA A 28 -8.86 -0.88 14.10
C ALA A 28 -9.57 -2.05 13.39
N PRO A 29 -10.65 -1.79 12.62
CA PRO A 29 -11.33 -2.83 11.88
C PRO A 29 -10.34 -3.61 11.01
N VAL A 30 -10.48 -4.94 10.98
CA VAL A 30 -9.66 -5.82 10.12
C VAL A 30 -9.77 -5.28 8.70
N HIS A 31 -8.66 -4.73 8.19
CA HIS A 31 -8.59 -4.24 6.83
C HIS A 31 -8.89 -5.42 5.89
N PRO A 32 -9.70 -5.27 4.82
CA PRO A 32 -10.09 -6.42 4.00
C PRO A 32 -8.91 -7.13 3.32
N TYR A 33 -7.77 -6.45 3.24
CA TYR A 33 -6.47 -7.13 3.16
C TYR A 33 -5.93 -7.41 4.56
N ASP A 34 -6.16 -8.63 5.04
CA ASP A 34 -5.56 -9.17 6.25
C ASP A 34 -4.35 -10.03 5.89
N PHE A 35 -3.17 -9.42 5.93
CA PHE A 35 -1.91 -10.11 5.71
C PHE A 35 -1.23 -10.54 7.03
N ALA A 36 -1.96 -10.50 8.16
CA ALA A 36 -1.52 -10.78 9.53
C ALA A 36 -0.32 -9.95 10.03
N SER A 37 0.85 -10.17 9.45
CA SER A 37 2.12 -9.50 9.77
C SER A 37 2.91 -9.06 8.52
N PHE A 38 2.43 -9.39 7.34
CA PHE A 38 3.09 -9.07 6.08
C PHE A 38 2.57 -7.75 5.52
N PHE A 39 3.49 -6.84 5.19
CA PHE A 39 3.16 -5.60 4.50
C PHE A 39 3.63 -5.71 3.04
N PRO A 40 2.71 -5.74 2.06
CA PRO A 40 3.06 -5.75 0.65
C PRO A 40 4.01 -4.59 0.32
N ALA A 41 4.99 -4.84 -0.53
CA ALA A 41 6.04 -3.86 -0.79
C ALA A 41 5.47 -2.54 -1.38
N MET A 42 4.33 -2.58 -2.06
CA MET A 42 3.63 -1.40 -2.60
C MET A 42 3.08 -0.53 -1.47
N GLY A 43 2.45 -1.15 -0.47
CA GLY A 43 1.97 -0.45 0.72
C GLY A 43 3.14 0.22 1.46
N ARG A 44 4.28 -0.46 1.56
CA ARG A 44 5.50 0.10 2.16
C ARG A 44 6.08 1.25 1.32
N LEU A 45 6.04 1.13 0.00
CA LEU A 45 6.48 2.16 -0.93
C LEU A 45 5.62 3.43 -0.82
N ILE A 46 4.29 3.29 -0.75
CA ILE A 46 3.36 4.41 -0.51
C ILE A 46 3.72 5.12 0.80
N MET A 47 3.94 4.35 1.86
CA MET A 47 4.29 4.87 3.20
C MET A 47 5.65 5.58 3.24
N ALA A 48 6.59 5.21 2.37
CA ALA A 48 7.88 5.90 2.25
C ALA A 48 7.72 7.36 1.81
N HIS A 49 6.57 7.75 1.24
CA HIS A 49 6.33 9.12 0.83
C HIS A 49 5.83 10.00 2.00
N GLY A 50 6.76 10.67 2.70
CA GLY A 50 6.45 11.46 3.91
C GLY A 50 5.36 12.54 3.79
N ARG A 51 5.18 13.15 2.60
CA ARG A 51 4.13 14.18 2.39
C ARG A 51 2.74 13.64 2.06
N ILE A 52 2.64 12.57 1.27
CA ILE A 52 1.34 12.13 0.69
C ILE A 52 0.98 10.68 1.01
N GLY A 53 1.89 9.88 1.57
CA GLY A 53 1.67 8.44 1.78
C GLY A 53 0.39 8.14 2.56
N ALA A 54 0.18 8.82 3.69
CA ALA A 54 -1.03 8.64 4.48
C ALA A 54 -2.31 9.04 3.71
N LYS A 55 -2.28 10.14 2.96
CA LYS A 55 -3.42 10.61 2.16
C LYS A 55 -3.72 9.66 1.00
N PHE A 56 -2.68 9.15 0.35
CA PHE A 56 -2.79 8.18 -0.73
C PHE A 56 -3.37 6.85 -0.21
N GLY A 57 -2.88 6.35 0.93
CA GLY A 57 -3.40 5.14 1.56
C GLY A 57 -4.89 5.26 1.90
N ALA A 58 -5.31 6.38 2.48
CA ALA A 58 -6.73 6.64 2.77
C ALA A 58 -7.57 6.65 1.48
N LEU A 59 -7.12 7.37 0.44
CA LEU A 59 -7.80 7.42 -0.85
C LEU A 59 -7.89 6.04 -1.51
N PHE A 60 -6.81 5.26 -1.49
CA PHE A 60 -6.82 3.89 -1.98
C PHE A 60 -7.85 3.04 -1.24
N SER A 61 -7.90 3.16 0.08
CA SER A 61 -8.84 2.42 0.91
C SER A 61 -10.30 2.77 0.59
N GLU A 62 -10.58 4.07 0.41
CA GLU A 62 -11.90 4.58 0.03
C GLU A 62 -12.30 4.06 -1.35
N ILE A 63 -11.43 4.20 -2.36
CA ILE A 63 -11.69 3.72 -3.72
C ILE A 63 -12.01 2.23 -3.69
N MET A 64 -11.17 1.41 -3.03
CA MET A 64 -11.25 -0.04 -3.14
C MET A 64 -12.31 -0.68 -2.25
N PHE A 65 -12.57 -0.14 -1.06
CA PHE A 65 -13.32 -0.81 0.00
C PHE A 65 -14.53 -0.05 0.52
N SER A 66 -14.75 1.20 0.10
CA SER A 66 -15.99 1.88 0.48
C SER A 66 -17.20 1.05 0.06
N PRO A 67 -18.20 0.88 0.96
CA PRO A 67 -19.49 0.32 0.58
C PRO A 67 -20.27 1.30 -0.32
N ASP A 68 -19.90 2.59 -0.28
CA ASP A 68 -20.50 3.65 -1.08
C ASP A 68 -19.82 3.72 -2.44
N GLY A 69 -20.62 3.92 -3.49
CA GLY A 69 -20.12 4.07 -4.86
C GLY A 69 -21.01 3.37 -5.88
N THR A 70 -20.72 3.61 -7.15
CA THR A 70 -21.45 3.01 -8.27
C THR A 70 -20.93 1.63 -8.67
N LEU A 71 -19.69 1.30 -8.29
CA LEU A 71 -19.04 0.03 -8.65
C LEU A 71 -19.05 -0.92 -7.47
N ASP A 72 -19.28 -2.20 -7.71
CA ASP A 72 -19.05 -3.25 -6.73
C ASP A 72 -17.54 -3.57 -6.55
N ARG A 73 -17.20 -4.46 -5.61
CA ARG A 73 -15.81 -4.83 -5.36
C ARG A 73 -15.12 -5.44 -6.59
N ARG A 74 -15.82 -6.29 -7.35
CA ARG A 74 -15.24 -6.99 -8.51
C ARG A 74 -14.96 -6.01 -9.63
N GLU A 75 -15.84 -5.05 -9.84
CA GLU A 75 -15.67 -3.98 -10.84
C GLU A 75 -14.48 -3.08 -10.49
N ARG A 76 -14.31 -2.75 -9.21
CA ARG A 76 -13.13 -2.00 -8.74
C ARG A 76 -11.81 -2.76 -8.96
N GLU A 77 -11.79 -4.05 -8.69
CA GLU A 77 -10.63 -4.91 -8.97
C GLU A 77 -10.34 -5.00 -10.48
N MET A 78 -11.38 -5.04 -11.32
CA MET A 78 -11.22 -5.02 -12.78
C MET A 78 -10.55 -3.73 -13.26
N VAL A 79 -10.97 -2.57 -12.72
CA VAL A 79 -10.33 -1.28 -13.00
C VAL A 79 -8.86 -1.31 -12.59
N ALA A 80 -8.54 -1.82 -11.39
CA ALA A 80 -7.17 -1.94 -10.92
C ALA A 80 -6.33 -2.84 -11.85
N ALA A 81 -6.86 -3.99 -12.28
CA ALA A 81 -6.17 -4.92 -13.17
C ALA A 81 -5.90 -4.30 -14.55
N ILE A 82 -6.89 -3.64 -15.16
CA ILE A 82 -6.74 -2.98 -16.47
C ILE A 82 -5.75 -1.81 -16.38
N ALA A 83 -5.84 -1.01 -15.31
CA ALA A 83 -4.92 0.10 -15.09
C ALA A 83 -3.48 -0.39 -14.93
N SER A 84 -3.24 -1.43 -14.11
CA SER A 84 -1.91 -2.02 -13.95
C SER A 84 -1.37 -2.57 -15.26
N ALA A 85 -2.19 -3.32 -16.01
CA ALA A 85 -1.79 -3.85 -17.32
C ALA A 85 -1.50 -2.74 -18.34
N GLY A 86 -2.35 -1.70 -18.39
CA GLY A 86 -2.17 -0.57 -19.30
C GLY A 86 -0.98 0.33 -18.96
N GLN A 87 -0.49 0.28 -17.72
CA GLN A 87 0.71 1.01 -17.26
C GLN A 87 1.96 0.12 -17.20
N ASP A 88 1.88 -1.15 -17.60
CA ASP A 88 2.97 -2.13 -17.45
C ASP A 88 3.50 -2.23 -16.00
N CYS A 89 2.58 -2.17 -15.03
CA CYS A 89 2.90 -2.20 -13.60
C CYS A 89 2.91 -3.65 -13.08
N HIS A 90 4.11 -4.20 -12.86
CA HIS A 90 4.34 -5.57 -12.40
C HIS A 90 4.38 -5.77 -10.88
N TYR A 91 4.25 -4.67 -10.13
CA TYR A 91 4.49 -4.65 -8.69
C TYR A 91 3.50 -5.51 -7.90
#